data_AF-A0A0D8L5M7-F1
#
_entry.id   AF-A0A0D8L5M7-F1
#
_cell.length_a   1.000
_cell.length_b   1.000
_cell.length_c   1.000
_cell.angle_alpha   90.00
_cell.angle_beta   90.00
_cell.angle_gamma   90.00
#
_symmetry.space_group_name_H-M   'P 1'
#
loop_
_entity.id
_entity.type
_entity.pdbx_description
1 polymer ?
#
loop_
_entity_poly.entity_id
_entity_poly.type
_entity_poly.pdbx_seq_one_letter_code
_entity_poly.pdbx_strand_id
1 'polypeptide(L)'
;MNYRKINLTGSLRRIQQGLILSAGLLLGGQLHAEEAMKTNYTVSFNANDAFCLVKVNDKLVTDNGGMWKGQFTMGETVSSYLQNGQNTLSITMLQKPVGGGEKLPDDMWCSAKIQDARQDGTDEYVAAVKLIVRDGRITPDTGYYTGQYTSFGDSPRADGSEKMTREVSQTFHAADLPEWPWVNARPVTEDDIPAVKAFYEALHNDMKRQDLPAIYQKT
;
A
#
# COMPACT_ATOMS: atom_id res chain seq x y z
N MET A 1 55.36 -15.62 18.19
CA MET A 1 55.95 -16.11 16.92
C MET A 1 55.74 -15.01 15.88
N ASN A 2 56.84 -14.46 15.41
CA ASN A 2 56.93 -13.32 14.50
C ASN A 2 57.22 -13.84 13.08
N TYR A 3 57.23 -12.94 12.09
CA TYR A 3 57.62 -13.07 10.66
C TYR A 3 56.46 -13.39 9.69
N ARG A 4 56.30 -12.74 8.53
CA ARG A 4 57.13 -11.73 7.83
C ARG A 4 56.27 -11.01 6.77
N LYS A 5 56.44 -9.69 6.63
CA LYS A 5 56.05 -8.93 5.44
C LYS A 5 56.93 -9.35 4.26
N ILE A 6 56.35 -9.42 3.06
CA ILE A 6 57.09 -9.35 1.80
C ILE A 6 56.46 -8.22 0.98
N ASN A 7 57.17 -7.09 0.92
CA ASN A 7 57.05 -6.11 -0.14
C ASN A 7 58.31 -6.25 -0.99
N LEU A 8 58.16 -6.40 -2.30
CA LEU A 8 59.21 -6.03 -3.25
C LEU A 8 58.53 -5.49 -4.52
N THR A 9 58.71 -4.18 -4.65
CA THR A 9 58.49 -3.31 -5.80
C THR A 9 59.17 -3.81 -7.07
N GLY A 10 58.52 -3.60 -8.22
CA GLY A 10 59.14 -3.68 -9.54
C GLY A 10 58.28 -2.98 -10.59
N SER A 11 58.60 -1.73 -10.92
CA SER A 11 58.03 -1.02 -12.07
C SER A 11 58.67 -1.51 -13.35
N LEU A 12 57.91 -1.68 -14.44
CA LEU A 12 58.39 -1.38 -15.80
C LEU A 12 57.20 -1.18 -16.76
N ARG A 13 57.28 -0.04 -17.43
CA ARG A 13 56.42 0.59 -18.44
C ARG A 13 55.96 -0.31 -19.61
N ARG A 14 54.80 0.11 -20.17
CA ARG A 14 54.31 0.05 -21.56
C ARG A 14 53.68 -1.26 -22.06
N ILE A 15 52.34 -1.28 -22.08
CA ILE A 15 51.59 -1.50 -23.33
C ILE A 15 50.55 -0.39 -23.42
N GLN A 16 50.61 0.34 -24.53
CA GLN A 16 49.75 1.46 -24.86
C GLN A 16 48.67 0.96 -25.82
N GLN A 17 47.47 1.54 -25.68
CA GLN A 17 46.39 1.68 -26.68
C GLN A 17 45.26 0.64 -26.69
N GLY A 18 44.06 1.21 -26.51
CA GLY A 18 42.84 0.76 -27.19
C GLY A 18 41.77 0.16 -26.29
N LEU A 19 40.82 0.95 -25.80
CA LEU A 19 39.49 1.05 -26.41
C LEU A 19 38.52 1.83 -25.50
N ILE A 20 37.96 2.88 -26.11
CA ILE A 20 36.56 3.31 -26.07
C ILE A 20 36.01 3.82 -24.74
N LEU A 21 35.82 5.15 -24.74
CA LEU A 21 34.77 5.87 -24.05
C LEU A 21 33.44 5.10 -24.06
N SER A 22 33.06 4.56 -22.91
CA SER A 22 31.66 4.34 -22.56
C SER A 22 31.42 4.90 -21.15
N ALA A 23 31.72 6.19 -20.99
CA ALA A 23 31.25 7.00 -19.88
C ALA A 23 30.18 7.94 -20.45
N GLY A 24 28.97 7.41 -20.62
CA GLY A 24 27.84 8.17 -21.13
C GLY A 24 26.67 7.23 -21.38
N LEU A 25 25.53 7.53 -20.75
CA LEU A 25 24.26 6.78 -20.77
C LEU A 25 24.17 5.53 -19.87
N LEU A 26 24.36 5.70 -18.56
CA LEU A 26 23.69 4.86 -17.55
C LEU A 26 23.07 5.67 -16.40
N LEU A 27 22.81 6.97 -16.58
CA LEU A 27 22.33 7.86 -15.50
C LEU A 27 20.96 8.51 -15.75
N GLY A 28 20.17 8.02 -16.72
CA GLY A 28 18.90 8.67 -17.09
C GLY A 28 17.62 8.02 -16.60
N GLY A 29 17.64 6.75 -16.15
CA GLY A 29 16.41 5.96 -16.01
C GLY A 29 16.06 5.49 -14.60
N GLN A 30 16.99 5.55 -13.64
CA GLN A 30 16.77 4.98 -12.30
C GLN A 30 16.67 6.02 -11.18
N LEU A 31 16.84 7.31 -11.47
CA LEU A 31 16.85 8.36 -10.44
C LEU A 31 15.46 8.95 -10.13
N HIS A 32 14.45 8.81 -11.00
CA HIS A 32 13.19 9.53 -10.79
C HIS A 32 12.28 8.94 -9.70
N ALA A 33 12.34 7.64 -9.40
CA ALA A 33 11.48 7.06 -8.36
C ALA A 33 11.93 7.45 -6.95
N GLU A 34 13.25 7.42 -6.71
CA GLU A 34 13.86 7.75 -5.41
C GLU A 34 13.87 9.26 -5.14
N GLU A 35 13.94 10.09 -6.19
CA GLU A 35 13.93 11.55 -6.07
C GLU A 35 12.50 12.15 -6.00
N ALA A 36 11.46 11.40 -6.40
CA ALA A 36 10.07 11.87 -6.43
C ALA A 36 9.25 11.55 -5.16
N MET A 37 9.50 10.44 -4.47
CA MET A 37 8.76 10.09 -3.25
C MET A 37 9.42 10.66 -1.98
N LYS A 38 9.13 11.93 -1.70
CA LYS A 38 9.56 12.62 -0.46
C LYS A 38 8.85 12.11 0.80
N THR A 39 7.80 11.31 0.65
CA THR A 39 6.89 10.90 1.73
C THR A 39 6.44 9.48 1.52
N ASN A 40 6.37 8.67 2.59
CA ASN A 40 5.76 7.35 2.55
C ASN A 40 4.69 7.24 3.65
N TYR A 41 3.44 7.00 3.27
CA TYR A 41 2.39 6.63 4.20
C TYR A 41 2.21 5.12 4.19
N THR A 42 2.15 4.52 5.37
CA THR A 42 1.90 3.09 5.54
C THR A 42 0.60 2.86 6.27
N VAL A 43 -0.04 1.72 6.01
CA VAL A 43 -1.14 1.20 6.81
C VAL A 43 -0.66 0.00 7.61
N SER A 44 -1.03 -0.05 8.89
CA SER A 44 -0.97 -1.27 9.70
C SER A 44 -2.38 -1.79 9.89
N PHE A 45 -2.62 -3.05 9.53
CA PHE A 45 -3.90 -3.73 9.66
C PHE A 45 -3.74 -4.92 10.62
N ASN A 46 -4.62 -4.99 11.63
CA ASN A 46 -4.67 -6.09 12.57
C ASN A 46 -6.10 -6.59 12.74
N ALA A 47 -6.28 -7.89 12.94
CA ALA A 47 -7.56 -8.51 13.22
C ALA A 47 -7.43 -9.71 14.16
N ASN A 48 -8.52 -10.05 14.84
CA ASN A 48 -8.67 -11.30 15.57
C ASN A 48 -10.04 -11.91 15.28
N ASP A 49 -10.03 -13.15 14.77
CA ASP A 49 -11.23 -13.96 14.52
C ASP A 49 -12.35 -13.19 13.76
N ALA A 50 -11.97 -12.31 12.83
CA ALA A 50 -12.88 -11.47 12.08
C ALA A 50 -12.42 -11.32 10.63
N PHE A 51 -13.36 -11.38 9.68
CA PHE A 51 -13.08 -10.99 8.29
C PHE A 51 -13.28 -9.48 8.13
N CYS A 52 -12.24 -8.82 7.61
CA CYS A 52 -12.22 -7.38 7.50
C CYS A 52 -11.57 -6.86 6.22
N LEU A 53 -12.07 -5.72 5.77
CA LEU A 53 -11.59 -4.98 4.62
C LEU A 53 -11.04 -3.64 5.09
N VAL A 54 -9.88 -3.25 4.61
CA VAL A 54 -9.26 -1.95 4.86
C VAL A 54 -9.30 -1.13 3.58
N LYS A 55 -9.81 0.09 3.69
CA LYS A 55 -10.03 0.98 2.56
C LYS A 55 -9.41 2.35 2.82
N VAL A 56 -8.86 2.92 1.76
CA VAL A 56 -8.37 4.30 1.73
C VAL A 56 -9.07 5.02 0.59
N ASN A 57 -9.70 6.16 0.88
CA ASN A 57 -10.50 6.91 -0.10
C ASN A 57 -11.50 6.02 -0.85
N ASP A 58 -12.19 5.17 -0.10
CA ASP A 58 -13.18 4.21 -0.58
C ASP A 58 -12.64 3.08 -1.48
N LYS A 59 -11.33 3.00 -1.69
CA LYS A 59 -10.67 1.94 -2.46
C LYS A 59 -10.20 0.84 -1.52
N LEU A 60 -10.52 -0.41 -1.83
CA LEU A 60 -9.96 -1.56 -1.12
C LEU A 60 -8.46 -1.55 -1.31
N VAL A 61 -7.74 -1.38 -0.21
CA VAL A 61 -6.29 -1.52 -0.19
C VAL A 61 -5.95 -2.97 0.12
N THR A 62 -6.63 -3.54 1.12
CA THR A 62 -6.29 -4.88 1.60
C THR A 62 -7.36 -5.53 2.46
N ASP A 63 -7.25 -6.83 2.64
CA ASP A 63 -8.15 -7.65 3.44
C ASP A 63 -7.43 -8.87 4.04
N ASN A 64 -8.12 -9.62 4.89
CA ASN A 64 -7.61 -10.88 5.46
C ASN A 64 -8.34 -12.12 4.93
N GLY A 65 -8.82 -12.07 3.68
CA GLY A 65 -9.47 -13.16 2.98
C GLY A 65 -8.58 -14.39 2.91
N GLY A 66 -8.93 -15.41 3.71
CA GLY A 66 -8.16 -16.64 3.86
C GLY A 66 -7.42 -16.76 5.20
N MET A 67 -7.29 -15.68 5.97
CA MET A 67 -6.60 -15.63 7.27
C MET A 67 -7.45 -14.96 8.38
N TRP A 68 -8.77 -14.95 8.20
CA TRP A 68 -9.75 -14.42 9.15
C TRP A 68 -9.89 -15.16 10.48
N LYS A 69 -9.27 -16.33 10.66
CA LYS A 69 -9.25 -17.08 11.94
C LYS A 69 -7.95 -16.83 12.70
N GLY A 70 -8.05 -16.59 13.99
CA GLY A 70 -6.94 -16.24 14.87
C GLY A 70 -6.47 -14.81 14.67
N GLN A 71 -5.23 -14.55 15.10
CA GLN A 71 -4.60 -13.24 14.98
C GLN A 71 -4.03 -13.04 13.59
N PHE A 72 -4.30 -11.88 13.01
CA PHE A 72 -3.78 -11.43 11.72
C PHE A 72 -3.15 -10.06 11.87
N THR A 73 -1.97 -9.86 11.28
CA THR A 73 -1.27 -8.59 11.21
C THR A 73 -0.62 -8.44 9.84
N MET A 74 -0.75 -7.27 9.25
CA MET A 74 -0.12 -6.90 7.99
C MET A 74 0.20 -5.40 7.98
N GLY A 75 1.17 -5.00 7.16
CA GLY A 75 1.36 -3.61 6.82
C GLY A 75 1.88 -3.43 5.39
N GLU A 76 1.50 -2.33 4.76
CA GLU A 76 1.90 -2.00 3.40
C GLU A 76 1.95 -0.48 3.18
N THR A 77 2.58 -0.06 2.08
CA THR A 77 2.60 1.34 1.66
C THR A 77 1.29 1.70 0.97
N VAL A 78 0.69 2.81 1.36
CA VAL A 78 -0.58 3.30 0.80
C VAL A 78 -0.49 4.66 0.12
N SER A 79 0.71 5.24 0.01
CA SER A 79 0.95 6.57 -0.57
C SER A 79 0.27 6.79 -1.94
N SER A 80 0.23 5.76 -2.79
CA SER A 80 -0.37 5.81 -4.13
C SER A 80 -1.90 5.89 -4.14
N TYR A 81 -2.56 5.61 -3.00
CA TYR A 81 -4.01 5.75 -2.82
C TYR A 81 -4.41 7.12 -2.26
N LEU A 82 -3.43 7.94 -1.87
CA LEU A 82 -3.63 9.22 -1.21
C LEU A 82 -3.50 10.39 -2.17
N GLN A 83 -4.17 11.48 -1.85
CA GLN A 83 -3.97 12.78 -2.48
C GLN A 83 -3.50 13.80 -1.45
N ASN A 84 -2.81 14.86 -1.88
CA ASN A 84 -2.56 16.00 -1.01
C ASN A 84 -3.89 16.58 -0.52
N GLY A 85 -4.04 16.80 0.78
CA GLY A 85 -5.30 17.24 1.37
C GLY A 85 -5.98 16.19 2.25
N GLN A 86 -7.31 16.26 2.31
CA GLN A 86 -8.13 15.36 3.11
C GLN A 86 -8.29 14.00 2.41
N ASN A 87 -8.09 12.94 3.20
CA ASN A 87 -8.24 11.54 2.83
C ASN A 87 -9.09 10.82 3.89
N THR A 88 -9.54 9.61 3.60
CA THR A 88 -10.33 8.79 4.54
C THR A 88 -9.72 7.40 4.69
N LEU A 89 -9.49 6.98 5.93
CA LEU A 89 -9.26 5.58 6.31
C LEU A 89 -10.60 4.97 6.72
N SER A 90 -10.91 3.77 6.25
CA SER A 90 -12.05 3.01 6.75
C SER A 90 -11.71 1.54 6.92
N ILE A 91 -12.37 0.90 7.89
CA ILE A 91 -12.37 -0.55 8.04
C ILE A 91 -13.80 -1.06 8.07
N THR A 92 -13.98 -2.24 7.51
CA THR A 92 -15.26 -2.92 7.44
C THR A 92 -15.13 -4.30 8.03
N MET A 93 -16.07 -4.70 8.86
CA MET A 93 -16.10 -6.02 9.50
C MET A 93 -17.39 -6.75 9.17
N LEU A 94 -17.26 -8.04 8.81
CA LEU A 94 -18.40 -8.92 8.55
C LEU A 94 -19.14 -9.26 9.84
N GLN A 95 -20.47 -9.10 9.81
CA GLN A 95 -21.40 -9.50 10.88
C GLN A 95 -21.68 -11.00 10.85
N LYS A 96 -20.62 -11.81 10.81
CA LYS A 96 -20.70 -13.28 10.93
C LYS A 96 -19.51 -13.82 11.74
N PRO A 97 -19.74 -14.81 12.61
CA PRO A 97 -18.66 -15.47 13.33
C PRO A 97 -17.87 -16.40 12.40
N VAL A 98 -16.55 -16.43 12.57
CA VAL A 98 -15.63 -17.29 11.79
C VAL A 98 -15.89 -18.78 12.02
N GLY A 99 -16.41 -19.16 13.19
CA GLY A 99 -16.65 -20.55 13.59
C GLY A 99 -18.08 -21.09 13.36
N GLY A 100 -18.99 -20.31 12.75
CA GLY A 100 -20.36 -20.80 12.44
C GLY A 100 -21.37 -20.76 13.60
N GLY A 101 -21.19 -19.89 14.59
CA GLY A 101 -22.16 -19.65 15.67
C GLY A 101 -23.32 -18.71 15.29
N GLU A 102 -24.31 -18.60 16.18
CA GLU A 102 -25.46 -17.67 16.01
C GLU A 102 -25.15 -16.23 16.44
N LYS A 103 -24.19 -16.06 17.35
CA LYS A 103 -23.79 -14.76 17.90
C LYS A 103 -22.35 -14.44 17.53
N LEU A 104 -22.04 -13.16 17.41
CA LEU A 104 -20.67 -12.67 17.28
C LEU A 104 -19.94 -12.81 18.63
N PRO A 105 -18.80 -13.53 18.69
CA PRO A 105 -17.93 -13.53 19.86
C PRO A 105 -17.37 -12.14 20.19
N ASP A 106 -17.31 -11.79 21.48
CA ASP A 106 -16.82 -10.48 21.95
C ASP A 106 -15.30 -10.29 21.78
N ASP A 107 -14.55 -11.35 21.49
CA ASP A 107 -13.12 -11.30 21.19
C ASP A 107 -12.82 -11.02 19.70
N MET A 108 -13.85 -10.90 18.85
CA MET A 108 -13.70 -10.46 17.47
C MET A 108 -13.37 -8.97 17.39
N TRP A 109 -12.32 -8.62 16.65
CA TRP A 109 -11.98 -7.22 16.39
C TRP A 109 -11.13 -7.03 15.13
N CYS A 110 -11.14 -5.81 14.59
CA CYS A 110 -10.28 -5.36 13.51
C CYS A 110 -9.84 -3.93 13.75
N SER A 111 -8.62 -3.59 13.33
CA SER A 111 -8.09 -2.24 13.45
C SER A 111 -7.18 -1.91 12.28
N ALA A 112 -7.19 -0.65 11.86
CA ALA A 112 -6.22 -0.11 10.92
C ALA A 112 -5.66 1.21 11.43
N LYS A 113 -4.41 1.49 11.08
CA LYS A 113 -3.70 2.73 11.43
C LYS A 113 -2.92 3.24 10.22
N ILE A 114 -2.98 4.54 9.94
CA ILE A 114 -2.10 5.20 8.97
C ILE A 114 -0.96 5.89 9.71
N GLN A 115 0.26 5.66 9.23
CA GLN A 115 1.46 6.35 9.70
C GLN A 115 2.07 7.17 8.56
N ASP A 116 2.55 8.37 8.88
CA ASP A 116 3.44 9.15 8.03
C ASP A 116 4.89 8.77 8.38
N ALA A 117 5.56 8.02 7.50
CA ALA A 117 6.88 7.47 7.77
C ALA A 117 8.02 8.50 7.74
N ARG A 118 7.73 9.78 7.47
CA ARG A 118 8.73 10.87 7.56
C ARG A 118 9.00 11.33 8.98
N GLN A 119 8.05 11.13 9.88
CA GLN A 119 8.17 11.58 11.25
C GLN A 119 9.04 10.56 12.01
N ASP A 120 10.35 10.75 11.93
CA ASP A 120 11.35 9.91 12.53
C ASP A 120 11.26 9.95 14.07
N GLY A 121 10.72 8.89 14.65
CA GLY A 121 10.72 8.70 16.10
C GLY A 121 9.47 9.23 16.84
N THR A 122 8.45 9.70 16.13
CA THR A 122 7.11 9.82 16.70
C THR A 122 6.27 8.65 16.22
N ASP A 123 5.85 7.76 17.13
CA ASP A 123 4.85 6.70 16.89
C ASP A 123 3.44 7.29 16.57
N GLU A 124 3.38 8.51 16.05
CA GLU A 124 2.15 9.25 15.87
C GLU A 124 1.48 8.84 14.57
N TYR A 125 0.46 8.00 14.72
CA TYR A 125 -0.46 7.68 13.65
C TYR A 125 -1.25 8.94 13.27
N VAL A 126 -1.45 9.18 11.98
CA VAL A 126 -2.27 10.29 11.48
C VAL A 126 -3.76 9.91 11.38
N ALA A 127 -4.06 8.61 11.41
CA ALA A 127 -5.41 8.07 11.47
C ALA A 127 -5.37 6.68 12.13
N ALA A 128 -6.42 6.32 12.88
CA ALA A 128 -6.57 4.98 13.42
C ALA A 128 -8.03 4.67 13.74
N VAL A 129 -8.51 3.54 13.24
CA VAL A 129 -9.86 3.04 13.52
C VAL A 129 -9.81 1.62 14.02
N LYS A 130 -10.74 1.26 14.88
CA LYS A 130 -10.91 -0.11 15.38
C LYS A 130 -12.38 -0.43 15.59
N LEU A 131 -12.79 -1.59 15.10
CA LEU A 131 -14.07 -2.23 15.35
C LEU A 131 -13.85 -3.37 16.33
N ILE A 132 -14.73 -3.48 17.31
CA ILE A 132 -14.77 -4.54 18.30
C ILE A 132 -16.20 -5.08 18.38
N VAL A 133 -16.35 -6.31 18.84
CA VAL A 133 -17.66 -6.83 19.22
C VAL A 133 -17.88 -6.61 20.72
N ARG A 134 -19.06 -6.09 21.07
CA ARG A 134 -19.54 -5.99 22.45
C ARG A 134 -21.00 -6.40 22.49
N ASP A 135 -21.34 -7.31 23.39
CA ASP A 135 -22.70 -7.85 23.55
C ASP A 135 -23.25 -8.40 22.22
N GLY A 136 -22.38 -9.05 21.43
CA GLY A 136 -22.71 -9.60 20.12
C GLY A 136 -22.98 -8.56 19.02
N ARG A 137 -22.61 -7.28 19.22
CA ARG A 137 -22.76 -6.20 18.24
C ARG A 137 -21.40 -5.58 17.91
N ILE A 138 -21.16 -5.34 16.62
CA ILE A 138 -19.97 -4.59 16.19
C ILE A 138 -20.14 -3.12 16.61
N THR A 139 -19.10 -2.53 17.20
CA THR A 139 -19.04 -1.12 17.62
C THR A 139 -17.63 -0.55 17.40
N PRO A 140 -17.48 0.78 17.20
CA PRO A 140 -16.16 1.41 17.22
C PRO A 140 -15.55 1.39 18.62
N ASP A 141 -14.26 1.10 18.71
CA ASP A 141 -13.48 1.26 19.93
C ASP A 141 -13.01 2.71 20.07
N THR A 142 -13.82 3.55 20.72
CA THR A 142 -13.54 4.99 20.89
C THR A 142 -12.35 5.29 21.80
N GLY A 143 -11.83 4.28 22.52
CA GLY A 143 -10.62 4.42 23.34
C GLY A 143 -9.34 4.04 22.60
N TYR A 144 -9.44 3.52 21.38
CA TYR A 144 -8.28 2.99 20.64
C TYR A 144 -7.31 4.07 20.17
N TYR A 145 -7.85 5.24 19.83
CA TYR A 145 -7.09 6.38 19.35
C TYR A 145 -7.83 7.67 19.69
N THR A 146 -7.09 8.75 19.93
CA THR A 146 -7.66 10.04 20.38
C THR A 146 -8.46 10.74 19.28
N GLY A 147 -8.20 10.43 18.01
CA GLY A 147 -8.97 10.91 16.88
C GLY A 147 -10.38 10.33 16.85
N GLN A 148 -11.36 11.19 16.57
CA GLN A 148 -12.75 10.76 16.41
C GLN A 148 -12.96 10.12 15.04
N TYR A 149 -13.74 9.04 14.99
CA TYR A 149 -14.24 8.52 13.73
C TYR A 149 -15.23 9.53 13.11
N THR A 150 -15.23 9.62 11.80
CA THR A 150 -16.10 10.49 11.00
C THR A 150 -17.46 9.84 10.76
N SER A 151 -17.52 8.51 10.66
CA SER A 151 -18.77 7.76 10.45
C SER A 151 -18.71 6.35 11.02
N PHE A 152 -19.86 5.83 11.42
CA PHE A 152 -20.05 4.43 11.77
C PHE A 152 -21.45 3.96 11.37
N GLY A 153 -21.55 2.84 10.65
CA GLY A 153 -22.82 2.40 10.07
C GLY A 153 -22.72 1.04 9.40
N ASP A 154 -23.78 0.67 8.71
CA ASP A 154 -23.68 -0.36 7.68
C ASP A 154 -22.79 0.18 6.56
N SER A 155 -22.04 -0.71 5.89
CA SER A 155 -21.20 -0.27 4.78
C SER A 155 -22.04 0.44 3.71
N PRO A 156 -21.54 1.54 3.10
CA PRO A 156 -22.17 2.16 1.93
C PRO A 156 -22.35 1.18 0.74
N ARG A 157 -21.64 0.04 0.75
CA ARG A 157 -21.72 -1.04 -0.24
C ARG A 157 -22.52 -2.26 0.25
N ALA A 158 -23.32 -2.11 1.31
CA ALA A 158 -24.08 -3.20 1.91
C ALA A 158 -25.09 -3.86 0.95
N ASP A 159 -25.59 -3.15 -0.06
CA ASP A 159 -26.49 -3.74 -1.07
C ASP A 159 -25.78 -4.60 -2.13
N GLY A 160 -24.44 -4.49 -2.20
CA GLY A 160 -23.60 -5.13 -3.21
C GLY A 160 -22.57 -6.09 -2.63
N SER A 161 -21.30 -5.73 -2.76
CA SER A 161 -20.13 -6.55 -2.42
C SER A 161 -19.85 -6.65 -0.92
N GLU A 162 -20.40 -5.77 -0.09
CA GLU A 162 -20.11 -5.70 1.35
C GLU A 162 -21.36 -5.99 2.21
N LYS A 163 -22.18 -6.95 1.80
CA LYS A 163 -23.38 -7.39 2.53
C LYS A 163 -23.07 -7.82 3.95
N MET A 164 -23.96 -7.46 4.89
CA MET A 164 -23.86 -7.79 6.32
C MET A 164 -22.54 -7.30 6.94
N THR A 165 -22.07 -6.12 6.56
CA THR A 165 -20.86 -5.56 7.16
C THR A 165 -21.15 -4.23 7.86
N ARG A 166 -20.33 -3.92 8.86
CA ARG A 166 -20.31 -2.62 9.54
C ARG A 166 -19.02 -1.91 9.20
N GLU A 167 -19.11 -0.63 8.89
CA GLU A 167 -17.97 0.21 8.51
C GLU A 167 -17.78 1.34 9.53
N VAL A 168 -16.53 1.61 9.89
CA VAL A 168 -16.11 2.82 10.60
C VAL A 168 -15.04 3.52 9.79
N SER A 169 -15.10 4.85 9.75
CA SER A 169 -14.19 5.67 8.94
C SER A 169 -13.66 6.84 9.74
N GLN A 170 -12.45 7.29 9.42
CA GLN A 170 -11.83 8.48 9.97
C GLN A 170 -11.13 9.26 8.86
N THR A 171 -11.36 10.56 8.81
CA THR A 171 -10.63 11.47 7.92
C THR A 171 -9.27 11.85 8.48
N PHE A 172 -8.27 11.99 7.60
CA PHE A 172 -6.94 12.48 7.95
C PHE A 172 -6.36 13.33 6.82
N HIS A 173 -5.29 14.07 7.10
CA HIS A 173 -4.60 14.90 6.13
C HIS A 173 -3.31 14.24 5.67
N ALA A 174 -3.05 14.25 4.36
CA ALA A 174 -1.78 13.84 3.79
C ALA A 174 -1.17 15.01 2.98
N ALA A 175 0.14 15.14 3.04
CA ALA A 175 0.89 16.20 2.38
C ALA A 175 2.19 15.66 1.75
N ASP A 176 2.78 16.47 0.86
CA ASP A 176 4.02 16.23 0.13
C ASP A 176 4.01 14.89 -0.63
N LEU A 177 2.86 14.55 -1.20
CA LEU A 177 2.70 13.45 -2.15
C LEU A 177 2.98 13.95 -3.57
N PRO A 178 3.47 13.09 -4.47
CA PRO A 178 3.52 13.40 -5.90
C PRO A 178 2.14 13.77 -6.45
N GLU A 179 2.10 14.60 -7.49
CA GLU A 179 0.88 14.78 -8.26
C GLU A 179 0.60 13.52 -9.06
N TRP A 180 -0.34 12.70 -8.58
CA TRP A 180 -0.70 11.47 -9.26
C TRP A 180 -1.53 11.77 -10.52
N PRO A 181 -1.20 11.15 -11.68
CA PRO A 181 -2.00 11.32 -12.89
C PRO A 181 -3.47 10.92 -12.72
N TRP A 182 -3.75 9.95 -11.84
CA TRP A 182 -5.12 9.46 -11.60
C TRP A 182 -6.01 10.48 -10.88
N VAL A 183 -5.45 11.48 -10.17
CA VAL A 183 -6.23 12.50 -9.47
C VAL A 183 -7.06 13.34 -10.46
N ASN A 184 -6.52 13.56 -11.65
CA ASN A 184 -7.17 14.32 -12.73
C ASN A 184 -7.69 13.41 -13.87
N ALA A 185 -7.68 12.09 -13.69
CA ALA A 185 -8.15 11.17 -14.69
C ALA A 185 -9.69 11.18 -14.79
N ARG A 186 -10.22 10.87 -15.98
CA ARG A 186 -11.65 10.63 -16.17
C ARG A 186 -11.97 9.14 -16.08
N PRO A 187 -13.21 8.77 -15.70
CA PRO A 187 -13.67 7.39 -15.80
C PRO A 187 -13.48 6.83 -17.22
N VAL A 188 -13.14 5.55 -17.29
CA VAL A 188 -13.10 4.78 -18.52
C VAL A 188 -14.53 4.62 -19.05
N THR A 189 -14.69 4.80 -20.35
CA THR A 189 -15.94 4.64 -21.08
C THR A 189 -15.81 3.48 -22.08
N GLU A 190 -16.94 3.04 -22.65
CA GLU A 190 -16.94 1.99 -23.68
C GLU A 190 -16.05 2.35 -24.89
N ASP A 191 -15.98 3.63 -25.25
CA ASP A 191 -15.15 4.12 -26.35
C ASP A 191 -13.63 3.97 -26.07
N ASP A 192 -13.23 3.88 -24.81
CA ASP A 192 -11.84 3.70 -24.41
C ASP A 192 -11.40 2.23 -24.47
N ILE A 193 -12.35 1.29 -24.41
CA ILE A 193 -12.06 -0.16 -24.32
C ILE A 193 -11.16 -0.65 -25.44
N PRO A 194 -11.38 -0.29 -26.73
CA PRO A 194 -10.49 -0.71 -27.81
C PRO A 194 -9.04 -0.27 -27.60
N ALA A 195 -8.82 0.97 -27.14
CA ALA A 195 -7.49 1.52 -26.91
C ALA A 195 -6.82 0.86 -25.69
N VAL A 196 -7.56 0.68 -24.59
CA VAL A 196 -7.10 -0.02 -23.38
C VAL A 196 -6.70 -1.45 -23.72
N LYS A 197 -7.53 -2.18 -24.48
CA LYS A 197 -7.24 -3.54 -24.92
C LYS A 197 -5.96 -3.60 -25.76
N ALA A 198 -5.83 -2.73 -26.77
CA ALA A 198 -4.65 -2.71 -27.63
C ALA A 198 -3.36 -2.45 -26.84
N PHE A 199 -3.40 -1.56 -25.84
CA PHE A 199 -2.27 -1.31 -24.94
C PHE A 199 -1.86 -2.57 -24.19
N TYR A 200 -2.80 -3.25 -23.53
CA TYR A 200 -2.50 -4.46 -22.75
C TYR A 200 -2.07 -5.64 -23.62
N GLU A 201 -2.65 -5.81 -24.81
CA GLU A 201 -2.20 -6.84 -25.76
C GLU A 201 -0.78 -6.60 -26.23
N ALA A 202 -0.42 -5.35 -26.54
CA ALA A 202 0.96 -4.99 -26.88
C ALA A 202 1.93 -5.28 -25.73
N LEU A 203 1.62 -4.81 -24.52
CA LEU A 203 2.44 -5.05 -23.33
C LEU A 203 2.61 -6.55 -23.04
N HIS A 204 1.53 -7.32 -23.15
CA HIS A 204 1.56 -8.77 -22.96
C HIS A 204 2.46 -9.47 -23.99
N ASN A 205 2.41 -9.04 -25.25
CA ASN A 205 3.29 -9.55 -26.29
C ASN A 205 4.75 -9.16 -26.05
N ASP A 206 5.02 -7.97 -25.52
CA ASP A 206 6.37 -7.53 -25.17
C ASP A 206 6.93 -8.36 -24.01
N MET A 207 6.11 -8.64 -22.98
CA MET A 207 6.46 -9.56 -21.89
C MET A 207 6.74 -10.98 -22.39
N LYS A 208 5.91 -11.53 -23.30
CA LYS A 208 6.16 -12.84 -23.92
C LYS A 208 7.49 -12.91 -24.66
N ARG A 209 7.88 -11.83 -25.33
CA ARG A 209 9.16 -11.73 -26.04
C ARG A 209 10.33 -11.37 -25.12
N GLN A 210 10.07 -11.08 -23.84
CA GLN A 210 11.06 -10.58 -22.87
C GLN A 210 11.75 -9.28 -23.35
N ASP A 211 10.99 -8.44 -24.05
CA ASP A 211 11.48 -7.17 -24.62
C ASP A 211 11.50 -6.08 -23.54
N LEU A 212 12.49 -6.15 -22.64
CA LEU A 212 12.61 -5.24 -21.50
C LEU A 212 12.61 -3.75 -21.91
N PRO A 213 13.33 -3.33 -22.97
CA PRO A 213 13.27 -1.93 -23.42
C PRO A 213 11.87 -1.49 -23.84
N ALA A 214 11.12 -2.32 -24.58
CA ALA A 214 9.76 -1.99 -24.97
C ALA A 214 8.80 -1.94 -23.77
N ILE A 215 8.98 -2.83 -22.79
CA ILE A 215 8.20 -2.84 -21.55
C ILE A 215 8.42 -1.53 -20.78
N TYR A 216 9.68 -1.16 -20.52
CA TYR A 216 10.00 0.05 -19.76
C TYR A 216 9.54 1.35 -20.42
N GLN A 217 9.38 1.39 -21.75
CA GLN A 217 8.83 2.58 -22.41
C GLN A 217 7.31 2.72 -22.23
N LYS A 218 6.61 1.64 -21.86
CA LYS A 218 5.15 1.60 -21.70
C LYS A 218 4.69 1.67 -20.25
N THR A 219 5.59 1.44 -19.29
CA THR A 219 5.32 1.34 -17.84
C THR A 219 6.12 2.37 -17.07
#